data_AF-A0A966IUJ3-F1
#
_entry.id   AF-A0A966IUJ3-F1
#
_cell.length_a   1.000
_cell.length_b   1.000
_cell.length_c   1.000
_cell.angle_alpha   90.00
_cell.angle_beta   90.00
_cell.angle_gamma   90.00
#
_symmetry.space_group_name_H-M   'P 1'
#
loop_
_entity.id
_entity.type
_entity.pdbx_description
1 polymer ?
#
loop_
_entity_poly.entity_id
_entity_poly.type
_entity_poly.pdbx_seq_one_letter_code
_entity_poly.pdbx_strand_id
1 'polypeptide(L)'
;NQFFYRDLGFAGNVNDYYDPDNSFIHAVLRTRRGIPISLAVLWMELASSVGLRVHGVGFPGHFLVKVMSSQVMGGQIVIDPFTGHVLDQDTLLEWLGPMRLAPSGMTDAQLQHAWLQRHLEPARPRYIIARMLRNLHEIYRTQGDETRQRMVQQRLDVLGD
;
A
#
# COMPACT_ATOMS: atom_id res chain seq x y z
N ASN A 1 -0.03 -10.37 12.85
CA ASN A 1 1.24 -9.90 12.25
C ASN A 1 2.47 -10.75 12.59
N GLN A 2 2.57 -11.41 13.76
CA GLN A 2 3.66 -12.36 14.07
C GLN A 2 4.03 -13.29 12.90
N PHE A 3 3.06 -14.02 12.38
CA PHE A 3 3.29 -15.06 11.39
C PHE A 3 3.94 -14.55 10.09
N PHE A 4 3.40 -13.48 9.49
CA PHE A 4 3.92 -12.96 8.23
C PHE A 4 5.33 -12.35 8.36
N TYR A 5 5.55 -11.52 9.38
CA TYR A 5 6.78 -10.74 9.51
C TYR A 5 7.90 -11.46 10.26
N ARG A 6 7.56 -12.25 11.30
CA ARG A 6 8.56 -12.94 12.12
C ARG A 6 8.73 -14.40 11.70
N ASP A 7 7.64 -15.16 11.63
CA ASP A 7 7.76 -16.61 11.38
C ASP A 7 8.10 -16.90 9.91
N LEU A 8 7.50 -16.15 8.97
CA LEU A 8 7.82 -16.20 7.54
C LEU A 8 8.93 -15.22 7.13
N GLY A 9 9.32 -14.26 7.98
CA GLY A 9 10.44 -13.37 7.73
C GLY A 9 10.26 -12.36 6.59
N PHE A 10 9.03 -12.09 6.13
CA PHE A 10 8.79 -11.05 5.14
C PHE A 10 9.04 -9.66 5.75
N ALA A 11 9.79 -8.82 5.05
CA ALA A 11 10.09 -7.48 5.50
C ALA A 11 10.47 -6.55 4.34
N GLY A 12 10.48 -5.25 4.63
CA GLY A 12 11.04 -4.25 3.73
C GLY A 12 12.51 -4.52 3.38
N ASN A 13 12.91 -4.19 2.16
CA ASN A 13 14.32 -4.12 1.79
C ASN A 13 14.88 -2.72 2.09
N VAL A 14 15.32 -2.50 3.33
CA VAL A 14 15.86 -1.20 3.75
C VAL A 14 17.27 -0.92 3.20
N ASN A 15 18.01 -1.98 2.85
CA ASN A 15 19.39 -1.85 2.37
C ASN A 15 19.45 -1.53 0.87
N ASP A 16 18.45 -1.99 0.11
CA ASP A 16 18.33 -1.69 -1.31
C ASP A 16 16.85 -1.57 -1.69
N TYR A 17 16.24 -0.44 -1.31
CA TYR A 17 14.81 -0.20 -1.51
C TYR A 17 14.43 -0.17 -3.00
N TYR A 18 15.35 0.29 -3.85
CA TYR A 18 15.13 0.47 -5.29
C TYR A 18 15.56 -0.74 -6.13
N ASP A 19 15.88 -1.89 -5.50
CA ASP A 19 16.02 -3.16 -6.23
C ASP A 19 14.70 -3.52 -6.93
N PRO A 20 14.67 -3.68 -8.27
CA PRO A 20 13.49 -4.11 -9.01
C PRO A 20 12.88 -5.43 -8.49
N ASP A 21 13.70 -6.34 -7.95
CA ASP A 21 13.24 -7.62 -7.40
C ASP A 21 12.25 -7.43 -6.23
N ASN A 22 12.34 -6.31 -5.51
CA ASN A 22 11.39 -5.98 -4.43
C ASN A 22 9.95 -5.78 -4.95
N SER A 23 9.76 -5.53 -6.25
CA SER A 23 8.44 -5.35 -6.88
C SER A 23 7.88 -6.62 -7.53
N PHE A 24 8.75 -7.59 -7.84
CA PHE A 24 8.36 -8.83 -8.51
C PHE A 24 7.91 -9.88 -7.50
N ILE A 25 6.63 -10.26 -7.50
CA ILE A 25 6.05 -11.19 -6.50
C ILE A 25 6.84 -12.52 -6.39
N HIS A 26 7.29 -13.10 -7.50
CA HIS A 26 8.09 -14.33 -7.48
C HIS A 26 9.46 -14.13 -6.81
N ALA A 27 10.09 -12.96 -6.99
CA ALA A 27 11.33 -12.63 -6.31
C ALA A 27 11.09 -12.35 -4.83
N VAL A 28 10.05 -11.58 -4.47
CA VAL A 28 9.67 -11.31 -3.07
C VAL A 28 9.37 -12.61 -2.30
N LEU A 29 8.68 -13.59 -2.91
CA LEU A 29 8.44 -14.89 -2.29
C LEU A 29 9.74 -15.66 -1.95
N ARG A 30 10.76 -15.51 -2.82
CA ARG A 30 12.08 -16.14 -2.66
C ARG A 30 12.96 -15.39 -1.66
N THR A 31 13.06 -14.08 -1.79
CA THR A 31 13.96 -13.22 -0.99
C THR A 31 13.36 -12.84 0.36
N ARG A 32 12.04 -12.90 0.49
CA ARG A 32 11.26 -12.35 1.61
C ARG A 32 11.44 -10.84 1.79
N ARG A 33 11.91 -10.15 0.74
CA ARG A 33 12.18 -8.71 0.72
C ARG A 33 11.33 -8.03 -0.34
N GLY A 34 10.64 -6.96 0.04
CA GLY A 34 9.74 -6.24 -0.85
C GLY A 34 9.60 -4.75 -0.52
N ILE A 35 8.77 -4.08 -1.32
CA ILE A 35 8.29 -2.71 -1.10
C ILE A 35 6.86 -2.75 -0.51
N PRO A 36 6.31 -1.63 0.01
CA PRO A 36 5.02 -1.64 0.69
C PRO A 36 3.90 -2.35 -0.08
N ILE A 37 3.76 -2.06 -1.38
CA ILE A 37 2.68 -2.64 -2.19
C ILE A 37 2.85 -4.14 -2.47
N SER A 38 4.07 -4.64 -2.67
CA SER A 38 4.29 -6.07 -2.93
C SER A 38 4.12 -6.90 -1.67
N LEU A 39 4.57 -6.38 -0.52
CA LEU A 39 4.30 -6.98 0.78
C LEU A 39 2.80 -6.96 1.09
N ALA A 40 2.10 -5.87 0.78
CA ALA A 40 0.64 -5.79 0.95
C ALA A 40 -0.09 -6.86 0.14
N VAL A 41 0.28 -7.08 -1.12
CA VAL A 41 -0.33 -8.15 -1.95
C VAL A 41 -0.20 -9.50 -1.27
N LEU A 42 1.01 -9.89 -0.86
CA LEU A 42 1.23 -11.17 -0.20
C LEU A 42 0.50 -11.28 1.14
N TRP A 43 0.49 -10.21 1.93
CA TRP A 43 -0.21 -10.16 3.21
C TRP A 43 -1.72 -10.32 3.02
N MET A 44 -2.29 -9.62 2.02
CA MET A 44 -3.72 -9.69 1.72
C MET A 44 -4.14 -11.07 1.23
N GLU A 45 -3.36 -11.69 0.35
CA GLU A 45 -3.63 -13.05 -0.12
C GLU A 45 -3.63 -14.04 1.05
N LEU A 46 -2.64 -13.94 1.96
CA LEU A 46 -2.58 -14.78 3.15
C LEU A 46 -3.78 -14.55 4.08
N ALA A 47 -4.12 -13.30 4.36
CA ALA A 47 -5.23 -12.95 5.24
C ALA A 47 -6.60 -13.37 4.65
N SER A 48 -6.78 -13.18 3.35
CA SER A 48 -7.98 -13.64 2.62
C SER A 48 -8.11 -15.16 2.68
N SER A 49 -7.01 -15.90 2.56
CA SER A 49 -7.01 -17.38 2.61
C SER A 49 -7.50 -17.96 3.96
N VAL A 50 -7.43 -17.18 5.04
CA VAL A 50 -7.95 -17.54 6.37
C VAL A 50 -9.29 -16.86 6.70
N GLY A 51 -9.97 -16.30 5.70
CA GLY A 51 -11.33 -15.76 5.81
C GLY A 51 -11.43 -14.30 6.28
N LEU A 52 -10.32 -13.56 6.35
CA LEU A 52 -10.37 -12.14 6.71
C LEU A 52 -10.85 -11.29 5.54
N ARG A 53 -11.72 -10.31 5.82
CA ARG A 53 -12.11 -9.29 4.85
C ARG A 53 -11.04 -8.21 4.78
N VAL A 54 -10.21 -8.25 3.75
CA VAL A 54 -9.05 -7.37 3.62
C VAL A 54 -9.02 -6.65 2.28
N HIS A 55 -8.50 -5.43 2.28
CA HIS A 55 -8.39 -4.58 1.10
C HIS A 55 -7.08 -3.80 1.10
N GLY A 56 -6.52 -3.59 -0.08
CA GLY A 56 -5.42 -2.65 -0.26
C GLY A 56 -5.98 -1.24 -0.29
N VAL A 57 -5.19 -0.26 0.15
CA VAL A 57 -5.59 1.15 0.18
C VAL A 57 -4.49 1.98 -0.45
N GLY A 58 -4.88 2.74 -1.48
CA GLY A 58 -4.00 3.73 -2.09
C GLY A 58 -4.02 5.01 -1.27
N PHE A 59 -3.09 5.15 -0.33
CA PHE A 59 -2.98 6.34 0.51
C PHE A 59 -1.96 7.34 -0.09
N PRO A 60 -2.08 8.66 0.18
CA PRO A 60 -1.07 9.63 -0.27
C PRO A 60 0.33 9.24 0.22
N GLY A 61 1.26 9.11 -0.71
CA GLY A 61 2.64 8.66 -0.43
C GLY A 61 2.80 7.18 -0.05
N HIS A 62 1.73 6.47 0.32
CA HIS A 62 1.81 5.15 0.95
C HIS A 62 0.87 4.12 0.30
N PHE A 63 1.13 2.84 0.52
CA PHE A 63 0.17 1.79 0.21
C PHE A 63 -0.08 0.99 1.48
N LEU A 64 -1.34 0.91 1.90
CA LEU A 64 -1.73 0.35 3.19
C LEU A 64 -2.62 -0.88 3.01
N VAL A 65 -2.78 -1.63 4.09
CA VAL A 65 -3.75 -2.71 4.17
C VAL A 65 -4.85 -2.33 5.16
N LYS A 66 -6.10 -2.52 4.76
CA LYS A 66 -7.28 -2.37 5.61
C LYS A 66 -7.93 -3.72 5.87
N VAL A 67 -8.19 -4.02 7.14
CA VAL A 67 -8.92 -5.23 7.58
C VAL A 67 -10.24 -4.81 8.18
N MET A 68 -11.34 -5.36 7.69
CA MET A 68 -12.68 -5.12 8.26
C MET A 68 -12.93 -6.12 9.38
N SER A 69 -13.32 -5.62 10.56
CA SER A 69 -13.64 -6.47 11.71
C SER A 69 -14.71 -5.82 12.59
N SER A 70 -15.81 -6.54 12.81
CA SER A 70 -16.87 -6.11 13.73
C SER A 70 -16.45 -6.17 15.21
N GLN A 71 -15.31 -6.80 15.51
CA GLN A 71 -14.80 -6.94 16.88
C GLN A 71 -13.96 -5.73 17.32
N VAL A 72 -13.61 -4.82 16.41
CA VAL A 72 -12.78 -3.64 16.70
C VAL A 72 -13.64 -2.39 16.72
N MET A 73 -13.39 -1.50 17.69
CA MET A 73 -14.01 -0.19 17.77
C MET A 73 -13.67 0.61 16.49
N GLY A 74 -14.68 1.07 15.76
CA GLY A 74 -14.51 1.71 14.45
C GLY A 74 -14.58 0.77 13.25
N GLY A 75 -14.72 -0.55 13.46
CA GLY A 75 -15.07 -1.53 12.42
C GLY A 75 -13.94 -1.92 11.46
N GLN A 76 -12.75 -1.32 11.61
CA GLN A 76 -11.62 -1.55 10.71
C GLN A 76 -10.28 -1.37 11.43
N ILE A 77 -9.24 -2.00 10.88
CA ILE A 77 -7.84 -1.85 11.27
C ILE A 77 -7.06 -1.45 10.02
N VAL A 78 -6.17 -0.45 10.12
CA VAL A 78 -5.25 -0.07 9.05
C VAL A 78 -3.84 -0.51 9.45
N ILE A 79 -3.13 -1.14 8.53
CA ILE A 79 -1.81 -1.72 8.74
C ILE A 79 -0.85 -1.15 7.69
N ASP A 80 0.33 -0.71 8.13
CA ASP A 80 1.45 -0.48 7.22
C ASP A 80 2.06 -1.83 6.83
N PRO A 81 1.98 -2.26 5.57
CA PRO A 81 2.51 -3.54 5.13
C PRO A 81 4.04 -3.62 5.19
N PHE A 82 4.75 -2.50 5.24
CA PHE A 82 6.21 -2.46 5.27
C PHE A 82 6.77 -2.79 6.65
N THR A 83 6.15 -2.26 7.71
CA THR A 83 6.55 -2.47 9.11
C THR A 83 5.71 -3.52 9.84
N GLY A 84 4.48 -3.77 9.38
CA GLY A 84 3.50 -4.60 10.07
C GLY A 84 2.84 -3.93 11.27
N HIS A 85 3.03 -2.61 11.44
CA HIS A 85 2.40 -1.85 12.52
C HIS A 85 0.94 -1.52 12.18
N VAL A 86 0.09 -1.56 13.20
CA VAL A 86 -1.27 -1.01 13.14
C VAL A 86 -1.16 0.50 13.27
N LEU A 87 -1.82 1.23 12.38
CA LEU A 87 -1.82 2.68 12.34
C LEU A 87 -3.06 3.23 13.05
N ASP A 88 -2.87 4.20 13.94
CA ASP A 88 -3.94 4.98 14.53
C ASP A 88 -4.37 6.14 13.62
N GLN A 89 -5.46 6.81 14.00
CA GLN A 89 -6.01 7.92 13.21
C GLN A 89 -5.06 9.12 13.19
N ASP A 90 -4.37 9.39 14.28
CA ASP A 90 -3.46 10.54 14.39
C ASP A 90 -2.28 10.39 13.42
N THR A 91 -1.68 9.20 13.34
CA THR A 91 -0.62 8.88 12.37
C THR A 91 -1.10 9.10 10.93
N LEU A 92 -2.31 8.63 10.60
CA LEU A 92 -2.87 8.78 9.25
C LEU A 92 -3.15 10.26 8.92
N LEU A 93 -3.66 11.03 9.88
CA LEU A 93 -3.89 12.47 9.71
C LEU A 93 -2.58 13.24 9.55
N GLU A 94 -1.54 12.89 10.30
CA GLU A 94 -0.20 13.47 10.16
C GLU A 94 0.35 13.24 8.74
N TRP A 95 0.21 12.02 8.20
CA TRP A 95 0.66 11.68 6.85
C TRP A 95 -0.12 12.39 5.73
N LEU A 96 -1.40 12.75 5.96
CA LEU A 96 -2.14 13.60 5.03
C LEU A 96 -1.61 15.04 5.01
N GLY A 97 -0.94 15.45 6.09
CA GLY A 97 -0.38 16.78 6.26
C GLY A 97 -1.44 17.88 6.42
N PRO A 98 -1.02 19.15 6.46
CA PRO A 98 -1.93 20.27 6.66
C PRO A 98 -2.95 20.38 5.51
N MET A 99 -4.23 20.34 5.86
CA MET A 99 -5.35 20.42 4.92
C MET A 99 -5.47 21.82 4.35
N ARG A 100 -5.57 21.93 3.02
CA ARG A 100 -5.56 23.23 2.36
C ARG A 100 -6.92 23.94 2.35
N LEU A 101 -8.05 23.26 2.54
CA LEU A 101 -9.38 23.90 2.54
C LEU A 101 -10.40 23.10 3.36
N ALA A 102 -11.01 23.74 4.35
CA ALA A 102 -12.22 23.28 5.02
C ALA A 102 -13.45 23.82 4.28
N PRO A 103 -14.32 22.99 3.69
CA PRO A 103 -15.63 23.45 3.25
C PRO A 103 -16.39 24.09 4.42
N SER A 104 -17.04 25.23 4.15
CA SER A 104 -17.77 26.00 5.16
C SER A 104 -18.85 25.13 5.84
N GLY A 105 -18.90 25.15 7.17
CA GLY A 105 -19.95 24.49 7.96
C GLY A 105 -19.62 23.12 8.55
N MET A 106 -18.39 22.62 8.42
CA MET A 106 -17.93 21.43 9.16
C MET A 106 -16.97 21.80 10.29
N THR A 107 -17.07 21.06 11.40
CA THR A 107 -16.05 21.08 12.46
C THR A 107 -14.77 20.36 11.99
N ASP A 108 -13.63 20.68 12.60
CA ASP A 108 -12.35 20.03 12.30
C ASP A 108 -12.42 18.50 12.42
N ALA A 109 -13.13 17.99 13.43
CA ALA A 109 -13.32 16.55 13.63
C ALA A 109 -14.15 15.91 12.50
N GLN A 110 -15.21 16.58 12.03
CA GLN A 110 -16.02 16.09 10.91
C GLN A 110 -15.22 16.07 9.61
N LEU A 111 -14.41 17.11 9.39
CA LEU A 111 -13.50 17.17 8.25
C LEU A 111 -12.51 16.01 8.31
N GLN A 112 -11.73 15.90 9.38
CA GLN A 112 -10.74 14.83 9.57
C GLN A 112 -11.34 13.46 9.31
N HIS A 113 -12.54 13.19 9.85
CA HIS A 113 -13.26 11.95 9.60
C HIS A 113 -13.58 11.74 8.10
N ALA A 114 -14.17 12.72 7.43
CA ALA A 114 -14.53 12.62 6.01
C ALA A 114 -13.29 12.40 5.11
N TRP A 115 -12.17 13.06 5.45
CA TRP A 115 -10.91 12.92 4.74
C TRP A 115 -10.30 11.53 4.90
N LEU A 116 -10.27 11.00 6.13
CA LEU A 116 -9.81 9.63 6.38
C LEU A 116 -10.68 8.62 5.63
N GLN A 117 -12.01 8.76 5.70
CA GLN A 117 -12.92 7.86 4.97
C GLN A 117 -12.60 7.85 3.46
N ARG A 118 -12.44 9.03 2.85
CA ARG A 118 -12.12 9.16 1.43
C ARG A 118 -10.79 8.49 1.05
N HIS A 119 -9.76 8.64 1.88
CA HIS A 119 -8.41 8.12 1.58
C HIS A 119 -8.22 6.66 2.00
N LEU A 120 -9.14 6.09 2.77
CA LEU A 120 -9.15 4.68 3.18
C LEU A 120 -10.07 3.81 2.33
N GLU A 121 -10.59 4.33 1.20
CA GLU A 121 -11.36 3.56 0.24
C GLU A 121 -10.57 2.35 -0.31
N PRO A 122 -11.19 1.16 -0.45
CA PRO A 122 -10.54 0.01 -1.06
C PRO A 122 -10.02 0.28 -2.47
N ALA A 123 -8.75 -0.05 -2.70
CA ALA A 123 -8.13 -0.01 -4.02
C ALA A 123 -8.69 -1.13 -4.91
N ARG A 124 -9.04 -0.78 -6.15
CA ARG A 124 -9.42 -1.75 -7.18
C ARG A 124 -8.22 -2.59 -7.61
N PRO A 125 -8.38 -3.87 -7.98
CA PRO A 125 -7.25 -4.72 -8.43
C PRO A 125 -6.41 -4.09 -9.56
N ARG A 126 -7.08 -3.48 -10.56
CA ARG A 126 -6.39 -2.75 -11.65
C ARG A 126 -5.50 -1.61 -11.15
N TYR A 127 -5.96 -0.87 -10.13
CA TYR A 127 -5.17 0.21 -9.53
C TYR A 127 -3.91 -0.33 -8.85
N ILE A 128 -4.02 -1.47 -8.14
CA ILE A 128 -2.89 -2.11 -7.45
C ILE A 128 -1.82 -2.49 -8.47
N ILE A 129 -2.21 -3.19 -9.55
CA ILE A 129 -1.30 -3.57 -10.63
C ILE A 129 -0.65 -2.33 -11.26
N ALA A 130 -1.43 -1.31 -11.59
CA ALA A 130 -0.91 -0.08 -12.17
C ALA A 130 0.08 0.63 -11.22
N ARG A 131 -0.16 0.61 -9.90
CA ARG A 131 0.75 1.20 -8.92
C ARG A 131 2.04 0.39 -8.77
N MET A 132 1.97 -0.94 -8.81
CA MET A 132 3.16 -1.80 -8.86
C MET A 132 4.01 -1.50 -10.11
N LEU A 133 3.38 -1.36 -11.27
CA LEU A 133 4.07 -1.00 -12.50
C LEU A 133 4.66 0.42 -12.44
N ARG A 134 3.96 1.40 -11.87
CA ARG A 134 4.52 2.75 -11.66
C ARG A 134 5.75 2.74 -10.76
N ASN A 135 5.78 1.91 -9.72
CA ASN A 135 6.98 1.75 -8.89
C ASN A 135 8.16 1.20 -9.70
N LEU A 136 7.94 0.17 -10.52
CA LEU A 136 8.97 -0.38 -11.41
C LEU A 136 9.43 0.64 -12.46
N HIS A 137 8.49 1.38 -13.05
CA HIS A 137 8.80 2.43 -14.01
C HIS A 137 9.73 3.48 -13.40
N GLU A 138 9.41 3.91 -12.17
CA GLU A 138 10.22 4.88 -11.43
C GLU A 138 11.60 4.32 -11.08
N ILE A 139 11.70 3.06 -10.64
CA ILE A 139 12.98 2.38 -10.40
C ILE A 139 13.85 2.40 -11.65
N TYR A 140 13.33 1.94 -12.80
CA TYR A 140 14.11 1.92 -14.05
C TYR A 140 14.48 3.31 -14.55
N ARG A 141 13.59 4.31 -14.36
CA ARG A 141 13.90 5.71 -14.65
C ARG A 141 15.10 6.20 -13.82
N THR A 142 15.11 5.93 -12.51
CA THR A 142 16.21 6.34 -11.63
C THR A 142 17.53 5.62 -11.91
N GLN A 143 17.47 4.38 -12.41
CA GLN A 143 18.64 3.59 -12.80
C GLN A 143 19.15 3.92 -14.22
N GLY A 144 18.41 4.72 -15.00
CA GLY A 144 18.73 5.01 -16.40
C GLY A 144 18.49 3.84 -17.37
N ASP A 145 17.72 2.81 -16.98
CA ASP A 145 17.36 1.69 -17.86
C ASP A 145 16.15 2.05 -18.72
N GLU A 146 16.39 2.83 -19.76
CA GLU A 146 15.35 3.31 -20.69
C GLU A 146 14.63 2.18 -21.43
N THR A 147 15.29 1.02 -21.60
CA THR A 147 14.70 -0.13 -22.29
C THR A 147 13.62 -0.75 -21.41
N ARG A 148 13.95 -1.10 -20.16
CA ARG A 148 12.96 -1.66 -19.24
C ARG A 148 11.91 -0.64 -18.85
N GLN A 149 12.27 0.63 -18.70
CA GLN A 149 11.31 1.70 -18.43
C GLN A 149 10.23 1.75 -19.52
N ARG A 150 10.61 1.77 -20.81
CA ARG A 150 9.64 1.75 -21.93
C ARG A 150 8.77 0.49 -21.95
N MET A 151 9.35 -0.66 -21.64
CA MET A 151 8.58 -1.92 -21.55
C MET A 151 7.52 -1.86 -20.44
N VAL A 152 7.82 -1.21 -19.32
CA VAL A 152 6.83 -1.00 -18.26
C VAL A 152 5.77 0.02 -18.69
N GLN A 153 6.17 1.10 -19.36
CA GLN A 153 5.23 2.10 -19.89
C GLN A 153 4.20 1.47 -20.84
N GLN A 154 4.62 0.63 -21.78
CA GLN A 154 3.70 -0.08 -22.68
C GLN A 154 2.63 -0.90 -21.93
N ARG A 155 2.98 -1.49 -20.78
CA ARG A 155 2.03 -2.25 -19.95
C ARG A 155 1.07 -1.32 -19.21
N LEU A 156 1.53 -0.15 -18.78
CA LEU A 156 0.68 0.88 -18.20
C LEU A 156 -0.32 1.42 -19.24
N ASP A 157 0.11 1.63 -20.48
CA ASP A 157 -0.75 2.11 -21.56
C ASP A 157 -1.90 1.12 -21.85
N VAL A 158 -1.62 -0.19 -21.81
CA VAL A 158 -2.65 -1.24 -21.95
C VAL A 158 -3.65 -1.24 -20.79
N LEU A 159 -3.19 -0.89 -19.57
CA LEU A 159 -4.07 -0.84 -18.41
C LEU A 159 -5.03 0.35 -18.46
N GLY A 160 -4.74 1.41 -19.23
CA GLY A 160 -5.55 2.62 -19.34
C GLY A 160 -5.70 3.40 -18.01
N ASP A 161 -6.00 4.69 -18.12
CA ASP A 161 -6.45 5.51 -16.99
C ASP A 161 -7.87 5.11 -16.53
#